data_AF-A0A9Q9ILZ0-F1
#
_entry.id   AF-A0A9Q9ILZ0-F1
#
_cell.length_a   1.000
_cell.length_b   1.000
_cell.length_c   1.000
_cell.angle_alpha   90.00
_cell.angle_beta   90.00
_cell.angle_gamma   90.00
#
_symmetry.space_group_name_H-M   'P 1'
#
loop_
_entity.id
_entity.type
_entity.pdbx_description
1 polymer ?
#
loop_
_entity_poly.entity_id
_entity_poly.type
_entity_poly.pdbx_seq_one_letter_code
_entity_poly.pdbx_strand_id
1 'polypeptide(L)'
;MSPDVLTALAMTGASTIVAAMATNAWQSTRDGVARLFRRPGHDPRVVEAQLEGDASVVAQDEDVDGARQDLVGPWRRRLAALLREHPEAEPELRALVEEIRRQLPAAEQRWLQINTVSGSGTLFATQGGNVIVHGAGPDQARPPAPRSSAADGDPE
;
A
#
# COMPACT_ATOMS: atom_id res chain seq x y z
N MET A 1 -12.40 9.24 13.48
CA MET A 1 -11.31 9.10 12.49
C MET A 1 -11.89 9.20 11.10
N SER A 2 -11.21 9.81 10.12
CA SER A 2 -11.75 9.89 8.75
C SER A 2 -11.65 8.54 8.01
N PRO A 3 -12.55 8.25 7.05
CA PRO A 3 -12.52 7.01 6.26
C PRO A 3 -11.20 6.78 5.51
N ASP A 4 -10.53 7.87 5.11
CA ASP A 4 -9.25 7.81 4.41
C ASP A 4 -8.13 7.28 5.30
N VAL A 5 -8.11 7.64 6.58
CA VAL A 5 -7.11 7.18 7.54
C VAL A 5 -7.28 5.69 7.83
N LEU A 6 -8.51 5.20 7.95
CA LEU A 6 -8.78 3.76 8.11
C LEU A 6 -8.39 2.96 6.86
N THR A 7 -8.61 3.54 5.67
CA THR A 7 -8.20 2.92 4.40
C THR A 7 -6.68 2.83 4.29
N ALA A 8 -5.97 3.88 4.68
CA ALA A 8 -4.50 3.89 4.72
C ALA A 8 -3.94 2.90 5.75
N LEU A 9 -4.58 2.79 6.92
CA LEU A 9 -4.20 1.79 7.93
C LEU A 9 -4.46 0.37 7.44
N ALA A 10 -5.59 0.11 6.78
CA ALA A 10 -5.91 -1.19 6.20
C ALA A 10 -4.92 -1.59 5.09
N MET A 11 -4.52 -0.65 4.21
CA MET A 11 -3.44 -0.84 3.24
C MET A 11 -2.14 -1.24 3.94
N THR A 12 -1.73 -0.46 4.94
CA THR A 12 -0.48 -0.69 5.67
C THR A 12 -0.50 -2.03 6.38
N GLY A 13 -1.60 -2.37 7.04
CA GLY A 13 -1.81 -3.64 7.71
C GLY A 13 -1.71 -4.82 6.76
N ALA A 14 -2.37 -4.74 5.59
CA ALA A 14 -2.34 -5.79 4.59
C ALA A 14 -0.93 -6.05 4.07
N SER A 15 -0.22 -5.00 3.65
CA SER A 15 1.18 -5.12 3.19
C SER A 15 2.08 -5.70 4.29
N THR A 16 1.85 -5.32 5.54
CA THR A 16 2.66 -5.81 6.67
C THR A 16 2.43 -7.29 6.98
N ILE A 17 1.17 -7.73 6.98
CA ILE A 17 0.81 -9.13 7.23
C ILE A 17 1.38 -10.02 6.12
N VAL A 18 1.23 -9.60 4.87
CA VAL A 18 1.70 -10.34 3.71
C VAL A 18 3.24 -10.39 3.66
N ALA A 19 3.92 -9.28 3.98
CA ALA A 19 5.39 -9.26 4.07
C ALA A 19 5.94 -10.25 5.13
N ALA A 20 5.16 -10.54 6.17
CA ALA A 20 5.54 -11.52 7.18
C ALA A 20 5.34 -12.98 6.72
N MET A 21 4.54 -13.23 5.67
CA MET A 21 4.38 -14.57 5.12
C MET A 21 5.71 -15.10 4.61
N ALA A 22 5.97 -16.39 4.83
CA ALA A 22 7.24 -17.05 4.55
C ALA A 22 8.46 -16.46 5.29
N THR A 23 8.25 -15.68 6.36
CA THR A 23 9.33 -15.20 7.25
C THR A 23 9.22 -15.80 8.65
N ASN A 24 10.26 -15.61 9.46
CA ASN A 24 10.23 -16.00 10.88
C ASN A 24 9.17 -15.24 11.70
N ALA A 25 8.72 -14.07 11.23
CA ALA A 25 7.66 -13.29 11.88
C ALA A 25 6.26 -13.85 11.60
N TRP A 26 6.11 -14.88 10.76
CA TRP A 26 4.81 -15.38 10.31
C TRP A 26 3.92 -15.87 11.46
N GLN A 27 4.45 -16.70 12.36
CA GLN A 27 3.64 -17.32 13.41
C GLN A 27 3.06 -16.27 14.38
N SER A 28 3.88 -15.31 14.82
CA SER A 28 3.43 -14.21 15.67
C SER A 28 2.43 -13.29 14.96
N THR A 29 2.63 -13.06 13.66
CA THR A 29 1.71 -12.31 12.81
C THR A 29 0.35 -12.97 12.72
N ARG A 30 0.31 -14.27 12.39
CA ARG A 30 -0.92 -15.05 12.27
C ARG A 30 -1.74 -14.99 13.56
N ASP A 31 -1.09 -15.25 14.70
CA ASP A 31 -1.75 -15.21 16.01
C ASP A 31 -2.25 -13.80 16.35
N GLY A 32 -1.51 -12.76 15.94
CA GLY A 32 -1.91 -11.37 16.08
C GLY A 32 -3.17 -11.01 15.28
N VAL A 33 -3.21 -11.42 14.01
CA VAL A 33 -4.37 -11.22 13.15
C VAL A 33 -5.56 -12.01 13.67
N ALA A 34 -5.37 -13.27 14.08
CA ALA A 34 -6.45 -14.07 14.65
C ALA A 34 -7.08 -13.41 15.89
N ARG A 35 -6.27 -12.85 16.80
CA ARG A 35 -6.75 -12.08 17.95
C ARG A 35 -7.56 -10.86 17.52
N LEU A 36 -7.11 -10.13 16.50
CA LEU A 36 -7.82 -8.98 15.97
C LEU A 36 -9.24 -9.34 15.52
N PHE A 37 -9.42 -10.52 14.91
CA PHE A 37 -10.71 -11.03 14.43
C PHE A 37 -11.52 -11.81 15.49
N ARG A 38 -11.11 -11.84 16.78
CA ARG A 38 -11.95 -12.37 17.89
C ARG A 38 -13.04 -11.37 18.29
N ARG A 39 -13.90 -11.00 17.34
CA ARG A 39 -14.95 -10.00 17.52
C ARG A 39 -16.30 -10.56 17.06
N PRO A 40 -17.43 -10.07 17.61
CA PRO A 40 -18.74 -10.54 17.21
C PRO A 40 -18.93 -10.46 15.68
N GLY A 41 -19.43 -11.53 15.06
CA GLY A 41 -19.62 -11.60 13.61
C GLY A 41 -18.41 -12.10 12.82
N HIS A 42 -17.26 -12.32 13.46
CA HIS A 42 -16.05 -12.87 12.85
C HIS A 42 -15.68 -14.20 13.48
N ASP A 43 -15.31 -15.18 12.65
CA ASP A 43 -14.73 -16.44 13.12
C ASP A 43 -13.20 -16.39 12.97
N PRO A 44 -12.42 -16.32 14.08
CA PRO A 44 -10.97 -16.27 14.02
C PRO A 44 -10.36 -17.52 13.38
N ARG A 45 -11.03 -18.69 13.46
CA ARG A 45 -10.52 -19.94 12.86
C ARG A 45 -10.55 -19.91 11.35
N VAL A 46 -11.58 -19.28 10.77
CA VAL A 46 -11.68 -19.07 9.31
C VAL A 46 -10.56 -18.14 8.84
N VAL A 47 -10.26 -17.10 9.63
CA VAL A 47 -9.17 -16.17 9.32
C VAL A 47 -7.81 -16.85 9.42
N GLU A 48 -7.58 -17.66 10.46
CA GLU A 48 -6.36 -18.45 10.63
C GLU A 48 -6.15 -19.45 9.47
N ALA A 49 -7.20 -20.17 9.08
CA ALA A 49 -7.12 -21.12 7.97
C ALA A 49 -6.80 -20.43 6.63
N GLN A 50 -7.41 -19.26 6.37
CA GLN A 50 -7.11 -18.47 5.18
C GLN A 50 -5.66 -17.96 5.20
N LEU A 51 -5.20 -17.43 6.34
CA LEU A 51 -3.82 -16.97 6.51
C LEU A 51 -2.82 -18.08 6.23
N GLU A 52 -3.06 -19.28 6.76
CA GLU A 52 -2.18 -20.43 6.55
C GLU A 52 -2.16 -20.88 5.09
N GLY A 53 -3.32 -20.88 4.43
CA GLY A 53 -3.41 -21.17 2.99
C GLY A 53 -2.64 -20.16 2.15
N ASP A 54 -2.85 -18.86 2.40
CA ASP A 54 -2.17 -17.76 1.71
C ASP A 54 -0.65 -17.83 1.93
N ALA A 55 -0.20 -18.07 3.15
CA ALA A 55 1.22 -18.21 3.47
C ALA A 55 1.84 -19.45 2.81
N SER A 56 1.10 -20.55 2.69
CA SER A 56 1.55 -21.72 1.94
C SER A 56 1.68 -21.41 0.45
N VAL A 57 0.78 -20.63 -0.14
CA VAL A 57 0.92 -20.20 -1.55
C VAL A 57 2.21 -19.39 -1.71
N VAL A 58 2.41 -18.38 -0.87
CA VAL A 58 3.63 -17.55 -0.91
C VAL A 58 4.91 -18.37 -0.74
N ALA A 59 4.91 -19.35 0.18
CA ALA A 59 6.10 -20.14 0.46
C ALA A 59 6.45 -21.16 -0.64
N GLN A 60 5.50 -21.52 -1.51
CA GLN A 60 5.70 -22.50 -2.59
C GLN A 60 5.84 -21.85 -3.97
N ASP A 61 5.61 -20.54 -4.09
CA ASP A 61 5.74 -19.82 -5.35
C ASP A 61 7.21 -19.56 -5.70
N GLU A 62 7.54 -19.63 -6.99
CA GLU A 62 8.86 -19.26 -7.51
C GLU A 62 9.08 -17.74 -7.45
N ASP A 63 7.99 -16.97 -7.58
CA ASP A 63 7.92 -15.53 -7.39
C ASP A 63 7.19 -15.20 -6.07
N VAL A 64 7.89 -15.44 -4.95
CA VAL A 64 7.42 -15.13 -3.58
C VAL A 64 6.88 -13.70 -3.48
N ASP A 65 7.56 -12.78 -4.17
CA ASP A 65 7.22 -11.37 -4.19
C ASP A 65 5.92 -11.14 -4.98
N GLY A 66 5.78 -11.66 -6.20
CA GLY A 66 4.52 -11.62 -6.96
C GLY A 66 3.33 -12.21 -6.19
N ALA A 67 3.51 -13.39 -5.59
CA ALA A 67 2.48 -14.04 -4.77
C ALA A 67 2.05 -13.18 -3.57
N ARG A 68 3.00 -12.48 -2.93
CA ARG A 68 2.70 -11.50 -1.89
C ARG A 68 1.87 -10.32 -2.43
N GLN A 69 2.25 -9.70 -3.56
CA GLN A 69 1.50 -8.58 -4.15
C GLN A 69 0.01 -8.93 -4.34
N ASP A 70 -0.27 -10.11 -4.86
CA ASP A 70 -1.64 -10.55 -5.16
C ASP A 70 -2.55 -10.65 -3.91
N LEU A 71 -1.94 -10.88 -2.74
CA LEU A 71 -2.65 -11.01 -1.47
C LEU A 71 -2.90 -9.67 -0.77
N VAL A 72 -2.21 -8.59 -1.14
CA VAL A 72 -2.39 -7.26 -0.52
C VAL A 72 -3.83 -6.76 -0.70
N GLY A 73 -4.39 -6.88 -1.90
CA GLY A 73 -5.74 -6.42 -2.23
C GLY A 73 -6.85 -7.11 -1.41
N PRO A 74 -6.89 -8.45 -1.38
CA PRO A 74 -7.79 -9.22 -0.52
C PRO A 74 -7.69 -8.84 0.96
N TRP A 75 -6.47 -8.82 1.53
CA TRP A 75 -6.27 -8.51 2.95
C TRP A 75 -6.66 -7.08 3.30
N ARG A 76 -6.37 -6.11 2.42
CA ARG A 76 -6.81 -4.73 2.61
C ARG A 76 -8.33 -4.64 2.72
N ARG A 77 -9.06 -5.27 1.80
CA ARG A 77 -10.54 -5.23 1.81
C ARG A 77 -11.09 -5.79 3.11
N ARG A 78 -10.49 -6.88 3.60
CA ARG A 78 -10.89 -7.52 4.85
C ARG A 78 -10.63 -6.64 6.07
N LEU A 79 -9.43 -6.05 6.17
CA LEU A 79 -9.10 -5.11 7.26
C LEU A 79 -9.95 -3.85 7.21
N ALA A 80 -10.23 -3.30 6.02
CA ALA A 80 -11.10 -2.14 5.88
C ALA A 80 -12.55 -2.45 6.28
N ALA A 81 -13.05 -3.65 6.00
CA ALA A 81 -14.36 -4.10 6.50
C ALA A 81 -14.36 -4.22 8.03
N LEU A 82 -13.35 -4.88 8.59
CA LEU A 82 -13.16 -4.99 10.03
C LEU A 82 -13.16 -3.61 10.71
N LEU A 83 -12.36 -2.65 10.24
CA LEU A 83 -12.27 -1.31 10.84
C LEU A 83 -13.56 -0.50 10.71
N ARG A 84 -14.40 -0.80 9.71
CA ARG A 84 -15.71 -0.17 9.54
C ARG A 84 -16.74 -0.71 10.53
N GLU A 85 -16.71 -2.01 10.77
CA GLU A 85 -17.59 -2.71 11.71
C GLU A 85 -17.14 -2.52 13.16
N HIS A 86 -15.84 -2.49 13.38
CA HIS A 86 -15.16 -2.43 14.68
C HIS A 86 -14.08 -1.34 14.68
N PRO A 87 -14.44 -0.05 14.73
CA PRO A 87 -13.46 1.04 14.79
C PRO A 87 -12.47 0.93 15.96
N GLU A 88 -12.88 0.29 17.06
CA GLU A 88 -12.04 0.01 18.23
C GLU A 88 -10.85 -0.92 17.94
N ALA A 89 -10.86 -1.65 16.81
CA ALA A 89 -9.76 -2.51 16.37
C ALA A 89 -8.56 -1.72 15.79
N GLU A 90 -8.73 -0.43 15.51
CA GLU A 90 -7.70 0.42 14.93
C GLU A 90 -6.39 0.49 15.75
N PRO A 91 -6.39 0.80 17.06
CA PRO A 91 -5.16 0.80 17.86
C PRO A 91 -4.50 -0.58 17.93
N GLU A 92 -5.28 -1.66 17.95
CA GLU A 92 -4.77 -3.03 17.93
C GLU A 92 -4.07 -3.36 16.60
N LEU A 93 -4.67 -2.98 15.46
CA LEU A 93 -4.06 -3.15 14.15
C LEU A 93 -2.78 -2.33 14.01
N ARG A 94 -2.76 -1.09 14.51
CA ARG A 94 -1.55 -0.26 14.50
C ARG A 94 -0.44 -0.89 15.34
N ALA A 95 -0.76 -1.39 16.54
CA ALA A 95 0.21 -2.06 17.40
C ALA A 95 0.76 -3.34 16.74
N LEU A 96 -0.10 -4.12 16.09
CA LEU A 96 0.29 -5.32 15.35
C LEU A 96 1.26 -4.98 14.20
N VAL A 97 0.93 -3.96 13.40
CA VAL A 97 1.80 -3.50 12.31
C VAL A 97 3.20 -3.14 12.82
N GLU A 98 3.27 -2.37 13.90
CA GLU A 98 4.56 -1.95 14.49
C GLU A 98 5.34 -3.12 15.09
N GLU A 99 4.65 -4.11 15.65
CA GLU A 99 5.30 -5.33 16.14
C GLU A 99 5.91 -6.15 15.01
N ILE A 100 5.16 -6.38 13.94
CA ILE A 100 5.64 -7.14 12.78
C ILE A 100 6.84 -6.44 12.14
N ARG A 101 6.78 -5.11 12.00
CA ARG A 101 7.90 -4.30 11.48
C ARG A 101 9.21 -4.50 12.22
N ARG A 102 9.16 -4.58 13.55
CA ARG A 102 10.34 -4.84 14.39
C ARG A 102 10.92 -6.22 14.18
N GLN A 103 10.09 -7.20 13.81
CA GLN A 103 10.51 -8.58 13.59
C GLN A 103 10.98 -8.85 12.15
N LEU A 104 10.54 -8.03 11.19
CA LEU A 104 10.91 -8.19 9.78
C LEU A 104 12.37 -7.77 9.51
N PRO A 105 13.16 -8.60 8.79
CA PRO A 105 14.45 -8.19 8.27
C PRO A 105 14.34 -6.97 7.34
N ALA A 106 15.39 -6.15 7.27
CA ALA A 106 15.41 -4.94 6.43
C ALA A 106 15.10 -5.21 4.95
N ALA A 107 15.47 -6.39 4.44
CA ALA A 107 15.15 -6.82 3.07
C ALA A 107 13.64 -6.92 2.81
N GLU A 108 12.88 -7.41 3.79
CA GLU A 108 11.42 -7.61 3.73
C GLU A 108 10.64 -6.35 4.10
N GLN A 109 11.29 -5.39 4.78
CA GLN A 109 10.70 -4.08 5.02
C GLN A 109 10.47 -3.26 3.73
N ARG A 110 11.05 -3.66 2.60
CA ARG A 110 10.77 -3.05 1.29
C ARG A 110 9.30 -3.23 0.86
N TRP A 111 8.63 -4.27 1.33
CA TRP A 111 7.19 -4.49 1.16
C TRP A 111 6.31 -3.54 1.98
N LEU A 112 6.89 -2.87 2.98
CA LEU A 112 6.19 -1.97 3.89
C LEU A 112 6.08 -0.54 3.36
N GLN A 113 6.33 -0.29 2.07
CA GLN A 113 6.39 1.07 1.53
C GLN A 113 5.04 1.80 1.70
N ILE A 114 4.91 2.54 2.80
CA ILE A 114 3.79 3.45 3.05
C ILE A 114 4.02 4.69 2.21
N ASN A 115 3.16 4.85 1.22
CA ASN A 115 3.12 6.05 0.42
C ASN A 115 1.87 6.84 0.77
N THR A 116 2.02 7.87 1.61
CA THR A 116 0.91 8.76 1.98
C THR A 116 1.05 10.07 1.22
N VAL A 117 0.04 10.39 0.41
CA VAL A 117 -0.08 11.69 -0.27
C VAL A 117 -1.24 12.45 0.35
N SER A 118 -1.01 13.70 0.72
CA SER A 118 -2.03 14.63 1.17
C SER A 118 -1.99 15.91 0.34
N GLY A 119 -3.14 16.46 -0.04
CA GLY A 119 -3.26 17.66 -0.89
C GLY A 119 -3.09 17.35 -2.38
N SER A 120 -2.55 18.30 -3.15
CA SER A 120 -2.34 18.20 -4.61
C SER A 120 -1.10 17.38 -5.00
N GLY A 121 -0.73 16.37 -4.21
CA GLY A 121 0.45 15.57 -4.49
C GLY A 121 0.16 14.48 -5.51
N THR A 122 1.16 14.17 -6.34
CA THR A 122 1.14 12.99 -7.19
C THR A 122 2.24 12.07 -6.71
N LEU A 123 1.90 10.83 -6.36
CA LEU A 123 2.87 9.83 -5.96
C LEU A 123 2.92 8.68 -6.96
N PHE A 124 4.15 8.37 -7.33
CA PHE A 124 4.51 7.31 -8.23
C PHE A 124 5.26 6.28 -7.41
N ALA A 125 4.60 5.17 -7.09
CA ALA A 125 5.22 4.06 -6.40
C ALA A 125 4.89 2.75 -7.09
N THR A 126 5.86 1.86 -7.09
CA THR A 126 5.74 0.49 -7.56
C THR A 126 6.35 -0.39 -6.50
N GLN A 127 5.71 -1.52 -6.24
CA GLN A 127 6.29 -2.62 -5.51
C GLN A 127 6.47 -3.74 -6.54
N GLY A 128 7.72 -4.13 -6.81
CA GLY A 128 8.04 -5.20 -7.76
C GLY A 128 8.12 -4.83 -9.24
N GLY A 129 8.31 -3.55 -9.60
CA GLY A 129 8.40 -3.14 -11.01
C GLY A 129 9.05 -1.78 -11.23
N ASN A 130 8.84 -1.21 -12.42
CA ASN A 130 9.30 0.15 -12.78
C ASN A 130 8.10 1.07 -12.97
N VAL A 131 8.20 2.30 -12.48
CA VAL A 131 7.28 3.39 -12.85
C VAL A 131 8.00 4.32 -13.80
N ILE A 132 7.52 4.39 -15.05
CA ILE A 132 7.97 5.37 -16.05
C ILE A 132 6.91 6.46 -16.11
N VAL A 133 7.26 7.66 -15.65
CA VAL A 133 6.37 8.83 -15.69
C VAL A 133 6.75 9.68 -16.89
N HIS A 134 5.85 9.77 -17.87
CA HIS A 134 5.94 10.78 -18.92
C HIS A 134 5.09 11.99 -18.51
N GLY A 135 5.74 13.08 -18.08
CA GLY A 135 5.04 14.31 -17.73
C GLY A 135 4.88 15.24 -18.93
N ALA A 136 3.64 15.42 -19.40
CA ALA A 136 3.25 16.67 -20.07
C ALA A 136 2.78 17.64 -18.98
N GLY A 137 3.69 18.47 -18.46
CA GLY A 137 3.31 19.56 -17.57
C GLY A 137 2.42 20.58 -18.31
N PRO A 138 1.43 21.21 -17.65
CA PRO A 138 0.63 22.26 -18.25
C PRO A 138 1.44 23.57 -18.31
N ASP A 139 2.46 23.62 -19.17
CA ASP A 139 3.14 24.89 -19.50
C ASP A 139 3.82 24.88 -20.88
N GLN A 140 3.05 24.56 -21.91
CA GLN A 140 3.35 25.01 -23.27
C GLN A 140 2.24 25.92 -23.78
N ALA A 141 1.93 26.96 -23.01
CA ALA A 141 1.31 28.16 -23.57
C ALA A 141 2.44 29.11 -23.97
N ARG A 142 3.14 28.81 -25.07
CA ARG A 142 4.02 29.81 -25.71
C ARG A 142 3.09 30.91 -26.24
N PRO A 143 3.13 32.15 -25.71
CA PRO A 143 2.29 33.20 -26.28
C PRO A 143 2.72 33.46 -27.73
N PRO A 144 1.78 33.76 -28.65
CA PRO A 144 2.16 34.13 -30.00
C PRO A 144 3.02 35.40 -29.94
N ALA A 145 4.19 35.38 -30.59
CA ALA A 145 5.05 36.55 -30.72
C ALA A 145 4.23 37.71 -31.33
N PRO A 146 4.36 38.95 -30.81
CA PRO A 146 3.67 40.09 -31.39
C PRO A 146 4.16 40.29 -32.83
N ARG A 147 3.21 40.41 -33.76
CA ARG A 147 3.48 40.86 -35.12
C ARG A 147 3.85 42.34 -35.06
N SER A 148 5.10 42.69 -35.36
CA SER A 148 5.44 44.05 -35.78
C SER A 148 5.52 44.07 -37.30
N SER A 149 4.55 44.74 -37.91
CA SER A 149 4.49 45.04 -39.34
C SER A 149 4.99 46.47 -39.56
N ALA A 150 5.96 46.60 -40.49
CA ALA A 150 6.31 47.80 -41.27
C ALA A 150 6.89 49.01 -40.48
N ALA A 151 7.82 49.83 -40.98
CA ALA A 151 8.38 50.04 -42.30
C ALA A 151 9.73 50.79 -42.19
N ASP A 152 10.39 50.89 -43.34
CA ASP A 152 11.29 51.97 -43.80
C ASP A 152 12.76 52.00 -43.37
N GLY A 153 13.62 51.92 -44.42
CA GLY A 153 14.92 52.59 -44.45
C GLY A 153 16.05 51.80 -45.12
N ASP A 154 16.07 51.74 -46.46
CA ASP A 154 17.34 51.78 -47.24
C ASP A 154 17.96 53.19 -47.05
N PRO A 155 19.29 53.45 -47.12
CA PRO A 155 20.27 53.02 -48.14
C PRO A 155 21.61 52.53 -47.52
N GLU A 156 22.67 52.06 -48.20
CA GLU A 156 23.42 52.49 -49.41
C GLU A 156 24.15 51.29 -50.04
#